data_AF-A0A0Q6NCK5-F1
#
_entry.id   AF-A0A0Q6NCK5-F1
#
_cell.length_a   1.000
_cell.length_b   1.000
_cell.length_c   1.000
_cell.angle_alpha   90.00
_cell.angle_beta   90.00
_cell.angle_gamma   90.00
#
_symmetry.space_group_name_H-M   'P 1'
#
loop_
_entity.id
_entity.type
_entity.pdbx_description
1 polymer ?
#
loop_
_entity_poly.entity_id
_entity_poly.type
_entity_poly.pdbx_seq_one_letter_code
_entity_poly.pdbx_strand_id
1 'polypeptide(L)'
;MESRIPLPTDNIYKFYALFGLLAFMFSIGGIIAVQRSTNDFMYKSLIDLEAVKSVEKPTAADTIKRQLLERLIDVAKSDKDYFNNSLSGLATVGFLLMGFGFFKWHREIQPLQDEMLSLQVAKLRREVQATSPSPPPAPLPSNPP
;
A
#
# COMPACT_ATOMS: atom_id res chain seq x y z
N MET A 1 40.26 -3.19 0.89
CA MET A 1 39.58 -1.91 0.63
C MET A 1 38.08 -2.15 0.79
N GLU A 2 37.44 -1.55 1.78
CA GLU A 2 35.98 -1.65 1.96
C GLU A 2 35.29 -1.08 0.72
N SER A 3 34.85 -1.96 -0.17
CA SER A 3 33.97 -1.62 -1.28
C SER A 3 32.57 -1.39 -0.73
N ARG A 4 32.36 -0.26 -0.05
CA ARG A 4 31.00 0.27 0.18
C ARG A 4 30.51 0.81 -1.16
N ILE A 5 30.07 -0.09 -2.03
CA ILE A 5 29.19 0.28 -3.14
C ILE A 5 27.98 0.90 -2.44
N PRO A 6 27.73 2.21 -2.53
CA PRO A 6 26.52 2.76 -1.96
C PRO A 6 25.37 2.07 -2.70
N LEU A 7 24.63 1.24 -1.97
CA LEU A 7 23.40 0.63 -2.47
C LEU A 7 22.55 1.76 -3.03
N PRO A 8 22.00 1.62 -4.25
CA PRO A 8 21.23 2.68 -4.87
C PRO A 8 20.11 3.06 -3.90
N THR A 9 20.24 4.29 -3.41
CA THR A 9 19.35 4.93 -2.44
C THR A 9 17.93 4.81 -2.97
N ASP A 10 17.00 4.38 -2.12
CA ASP A 10 15.67 3.97 -2.53
C ASP A 10 15.00 5.07 -3.38
N ASN A 11 14.50 4.69 -4.56
CA ASN A 11 13.98 5.65 -5.52
C ASN A 11 12.67 6.24 -5.01
N ILE A 12 12.57 7.57 -4.94
CA ILE A 12 11.36 8.30 -4.50
C ILE A 12 10.10 7.86 -5.27
N TYR A 13 10.21 7.48 -6.54
CA TYR A 13 9.07 6.98 -7.32
C TYR A 13 8.62 5.57 -6.90
N LYS A 14 9.54 4.71 -6.42
CA LYS A 14 9.17 3.43 -5.80
C LYS A 14 8.46 3.67 -4.47
N PHE A 15 8.94 4.63 -3.68
CA PHE A 15 8.26 5.04 -2.45
C PHE A 15 6.84 5.54 -2.74
N TYR A 16 6.64 6.42 -3.71
CA TYR A 16 5.30 6.88 -4.11
C TYR A 16 4.41 5.73 -4.59
N ALA A 17 4.95 4.79 -5.36
CA ALA A 17 4.22 3.61 -5.82
C ALA A 17 3.70 2.76 -4.64
N LEU A 18 4.60 2.41 -3.71
CA LEU A 18 4.28 1.56 -2.56
C LEU A 18 3.43 2.27 -1.51
N PHE A 19 3.73 3.53 -1.22
CA PHE A 19 2.94 4.34 -0.29
C PHE A 19 1.53 4.59 -0.83
N GLY A 20 1.40 4.92 -2.13
CA GLY A 20 0.12 5.07 -2.79
C GLY A 20 -0.71 3.79 -2.77
N LEU A 21 -0.08 2.65 -3.06
CA LEU A 21 -0.71 1.32 -2.98
C LEU A 21 -1.20 1.03 -1.56
N LEU A 22 -0.35 1.29 -0.56
CA LEU A 22 -0.71 1.09 0.85
C LEU A 22 -1.93 1.96 1.22
N ALA A 23 -1.88 3.26 0.94
CA ALA A 23 -2.97 4.18 1.22
C ALA A 23 -4.28 3.76 0.54
N PHE A 24 -4.20 3.30 -0.72
CA PHE A 24 -5.34 2.80 -1.46
C PHE A 24 -5.96 1.55 -0.81
N MET A 25 -5.13 0.56 -0.47
CA MET A 25 -5.59 -0.68 0.19
C MET A 25 -6.21 -0.42 1.56
N PHE A 26 -5.59 0.45 2.37
CA PHE A 26 -6.14 0.86 3.66
C PHE A 26 -7.46 1.62 3.51
N SER A 27 -7.60 2.44 2.47
CA SER A 27 -8.85 3.17 2.21
C SER A 27 -9.98 2.22 1.84
N ILE A 28 -9.73 1.23 0.98
CA ILE A 28 -10.72 0.19 0.65
C ILE A 28 -11.10 -0.61 1.91
N GLY A 29 -10.11 -1.05 2.69
CA GLY A 29 -10.35 -1.76 3.94
C GLY A 29 -11.17 -0.94 4.93
N GLY A 30 -10.87 0.35 5.05
CA GLY A 30 -11.62 1.30 5.87
C GLY A 30 -13.07 1.45 5.43
N ILE A 31 -13.33 1.58 4.12
CA ILE A 31 -14.70 1.68 3.58
C ILE A 31 -15.51 0.43 3.94
N ILE A 32 -14.92 -0.76 3.77
CA ILE A 32 -15.57 -2.03 4.14
C ILE A 32 -15.84 -2.08 5.66
N ALA A 33 -14.90 -1.64 6.48
CA ALA A 33 -15.04 -1.63 7.93
C ALA A 33 -16.14 -0.67 8.40
N VAL A 34 -16.16 0.57 7.89
CA VAL A 34 -17.21 1.56 8.14
C VAL A 34 -18.56 1.00 7.70
N GLN A 35 -18.64 0.44 6.50
CA GLN A 35 -19.88 -0.14 5.98
C GLN A 35 -20.42 -1.28 6.86
N ARG A 36 -19.56 -2.19 7.32
CA ARG A 36 -19.97 -3.27 8.24
C ARG A 36 -20.41 -2.72 9.59
N SER A 37 -19.61 -1.85 10.19
CA SER A 37 -19.91 -1.27 11.51
C SER A 37 -21.22 -0.49 11.52
N THR A 38 -21.45 0.35 10.50
CA THR A 38 -22.71 1.09 10.38
C THR A 38 -23.88 0.14 10.13
N ASN A 39 -23.72 -0.89 9.30
CA ASN A 39 -24.80 -1.85 9.07
C ASN A 39 -25.18 -2.59 10.36
N ASP A 40 -24.22 -3.10 11.12
CA ASP A 40 -24.46 -3.81 12.38
C ASP A 40 -25.16 -2.92 13.41
N PHE A 41 -24.76 -1.64 13.47
CA PHE A 41 -25.42 -0.64 14.31
C PHE A 41 -26.86 -0.38 13.85
N MET A 42 -27.05 -0.09 12.55
CA MET A 42 -28.35 0.23 11.96
C MET A 42 -29.36 -0.90 12.14
N TYR A 43 -28.95 -2.17 11.96
CA TYR A 43 -29.84 -3.31 12.18
C TYR A 43 -30.39 -3.34 13.61
N LYS A 44 -29.51 -3.20 14.62
CA LYS A 44 -29.92 -3.23 16.03
C LYS A 44 -30.80 -2.02 16.37
N SER A 45 -30.36 -0.83 15.99
CA SER A 45 -31.07 0.41 16.33
C SER A 45 -32.42 0.54 15.63
N LEU A 46 -32.58 0.01 14.41
CA LEU A 46 -33.88 0.00 13.73
C LEU A 46 -34.87 -0.96 14.37
N ILE A 47 -34.43 -2.15 14.78
CA ILE A 47 -35.28 -3.10 15.52
C ILE A 47 -35.75 -2.48 16.84
N ASP A 48 -34.83 -1.87 17.60
CA ASP A 48 -35.15 -1.21 18.87
C ASP A 48 -36.10 -0.01 18.67
N LEU A 49 -35.90 0.76 17.60
CA LEU A 49 -36.76 1.89 17.28
C LEU A 49 -38.18 1.44 16.95
N GLU A 50 -38.33 0.38 16.15
CA GLU A 50 -39.63 -0.15 15.77
C GLU A 50 -40.37 -0.80 16.96
N ALA A 51 -39.62 -1.47 17.85
CA ALA A 51 -40.16 -2.00 19.09
C ALA A 51 -40.71 -0.89 20.00
N VAL A 52 -40.06 0.28 20.05
CA VAL A 52 -40.55 1.43 20.82
C VAL A 52 -41.72 2.13 20.11
N LYS A 53 -41.73 2.15 18.77
CA LYS A 53 -42.82 2.77 17.98
C LYS A 53 -44.12 1.97 18.02
N SER A 54 -44.07 0.66 18.21
CA SER A 54 -45.25 -0.20 18.26
C SER A 54 -46.00 -0.18 19.60
N VAL A 55 -45.52 0.58 20.59
CA VAL A 55 -46.19 0.75 21.90
C VAL A 55 -47.40 1.69 21.76
N GLU A 56 -48.62 1.17 21.95
CA GLU A 56 -49.88 1.95 21.82
C GLU A 56 -49.99 3.13 22.82
N LYS A 57 -49.40 3.01 24.00
CA LYS A 57 -49.40 4.05 25.05
C LYS A 57 -47.98 4.34 25.54
N PRO A 58 -47.20 5.14 24.80
CA PRO A 58 -45.81 5.40 25.14
C PRO A 58 -45.69 6.23 26.42
N THR A 59 -44.79 5.80 27.30
CA THR A 59 -44.39 6.56 28.49
C THR A 59 -43.45 7.71 28.10
N ALA A 60 -43.27 8.71 28.96
CA ALA A 60 -42.25 9.76 28.75
C ALA A 60 -40.83 9.21 28.54
N ALA A 61 -40.51 8.06 29.14
CA ALA A 61 -39.24 7.36 28.90
C ALA A 61 -39.15 6.78 27.48
N ASP A 62 -40.25 6.27 26.93
CA ASP A 62 -40.31 5.67 25.59
C ASP A 62 -40.17 6.75 24.50
N THR A 63 -40.76 7.92 24.71
CA THR A 63 -40.63 9.06 23.79
C THR A 63 -39.19 9.59 23.75
N ILE A 64 -38.52 9.69 24.90
CA ILE A 64 -37.10 10.06 24.97
C ILE A 64 -36.25 9.00 24.29
N LYS A 65 -36.47 7.71 24.57
CA LYS A 65 -35.74 6.60 23.96
C LYS A 65 -35.87 6.62 22.44
N ARG A 66 -37.08 6.88 21.93
CA ARG A 66 -37.35 7.05 20.50
C ARG A 66 -36.54 8.19 19.90
N GLN A 67 -36.60 9.38 20.50
CA GLN A 67 -35.86 10.56 20.00
C GLN A 67 -34.35 10.32 19.99
N LEU A 68 -33.82 9.68 21.05
CA LEU A 68 -32.41 9.31 21.10
C LEU A 68 -32.02 8.34 20.00
N LEU A 69 -32.81 7.28 19.77
CA LEU A 69 -32.56 6.31 18.70
C LEU A 69 -32.61 6.95 17.31
N GLU A 70 -33.59 7.81 17.05
CA GLU A 70 -33.68 8.56 15.79
C GLU A 70 -32.44 9.43 15.58
N ARG A 71 -31.99 10.16 16.61
CA ARG A 71 -30.77 10.99 16.54
C ARG A 71 -29.52 10.17 16.34
N LEU A 72 -29.37 9.04 17.03
CA LEU A 72 -28.20 8.18 16.88
C LEU A 72 -28.12 7.56 15.48
N ILE A 73 -29.26 7.19 14.89
CA ILE A 73 -29.34 6.71 13.51
C ILE A 73 -28.91 7.81 12.52
N ASP A 74 -29.39 9.04 12.71
CA ASP A 74 -29.03 10.17 11.83
C ASP A 74 -27.53 10.50 11.92
N VAL A 75 -26.96 10.48 13.13
CA VAL A 75 -25.52 10.66 13.34
C VAL A 75 -24.74 9.53 12.67
N ALA A 76 -25.13 8.27 12.88
CA ALA A 76 -24.44 7.12 12.29
C ALA A 76 -24.44 7.15 10.74
N LYS A 77 -25.53 7.61 10.12
CA LYS A 77 -25.59 7.82 8.66
C LYS A 77 -24.65 8.95 8.23
N SER A 78 -24.69 10.08 8.93
CA SER A 78 -23.85 11.24 8.61
C SER A 78 -22.37 10.92 8.75
N ASP A 79 -21.98 10.21 9.82
CA ASP A 79 -20.62 9.76 10.07
C ASP A 79 -20.15 8.79 8.98
N LYS A 80 -21.00 7.83 8.61
CA LYS A 80 -20.71 6.91 7.50
C LYS A 80 -20.43 7.67 6.21
N ASP A 81 -21.27 8.62 5.85
CA ASP A 81 -21.11 9.39 4.62
C ASP A 81 -19.85 10.26 4.66
N TYR A 82 -19.57 10.90 5.80
CA TYR A 82 -18.35 11.67 6.02
C TYR A 82 -17.09 10.81 5.90
N PHE A 83 -17.05 9.65 6.57
CA PHE A 83 -15.92 8.73 6.51
C PHE A 83 -15.75 8.13 5.12
N ASN A 84 -16.84 7.73 4.46
CA ASN A 84 -16.77 7.19 3.09
C ASN A 84 -16.25 8.24 2.10
N ASN A 85 -16.71 9.49 2.20
CA ASN A 85 -16.22 10.58 1.35
C ASN A 85 -14.74 10.85 1.59
N SER A 86 -14.32 10.88 2.87
CA SER A 86 -12.93 11.10 3.26
C SER A 86 -12.01 9.97 2.78
N LEU A 87 -12.42 8.72 2.99
CA LEU A 87 -11.69 7.53 2.55
C LEU A 87 -11.68 7.40 1.03
N SER A 88 -12.75 7.78 0.34
CA SER A 88 -12.80 7.81 -1.12
C SER A 88 -11.81 8.84 -1.67
N GLY A 89 -11.76 10.05 -1.09
CA GLY A 89 -10.75 11.06 -1.44
C GLY A 89 -9.33 10.55 -1.24
N LEU A 90 -9.05 9.92 -0.10
CA LEU A 90 -7.74 9.30 0.18
C LEU A 90 -7.42 8.17 -0.80
N ALA A 91 -8.39 7.32 -1.15
CA ALA A 91 -8.23 6.26 -2.13
C ALA A 91 -7.87 6.82 -3.51
N THR A 92 -8.55 7.88 -3.95
CA THR A 92 -8.23 8.53 -5.23
C THR A 92 -6.80 9.08 -5.23
N VAL A 93 -6.39 9.78 -4.17
CA VAL A 93 -5.03 10.30 -4.04
C VAL A 93 -4.00 9.15 -4.02
N GLY A 94 -4.26 8.09 -3.25
CA GLY A 94 -3.41 6.90 -3.19
C GLY A 94 -3.26 6.21 -4.54
N PHE A 95 -4.36 6.06 -5.28
CA PHE A 95 -4.38 5.48 -6.62
C PHE A 95 -3.56 6.30 -7.63
N LEU A 96 -3.71 7.63 -7.60
CA LEU A 96 -2.93 8.53 -8.47
C LEU A 96 -1.43 8.49 -8.14
N LEU A 97 -1.07 8.52 -6.86
CA LEU A 97 0.32 8.39 -6.39
C LEU A 97 0.92 7.05 -6.81
N MET A 98 0.16 5.97 -6.64
CA MET A 98 0.55 4.63 -7.06
C MET A 98 0.83 4.59 -8.56
N GLY A 99 -0.13 5.02 -9.38
CA GLY A 99 -0.01 5.02 -10.84
C GLY A 99 1.16 5.87 -11.33
N PHE A 100 1.32 7.08 -10.77
CA PHE A 100 2.43 7.98 -11.10
C PHE A 100 3.79 7.38 -10.71
N GLY A 101 3.91 6.85 -9.49
CA GLY A 101 5.12 6.22 -9.00
C GLY A 101 5.56 5.04 -9.86
N PHE A 102 4.63 4.12 -10.17
CA PHE A 102 4.91 2.99 -11.05
C PHE A 102 5.29 3.42 -12.46
N PHE A 103 4.57 4.37 -13.04
CA PHE A 103 4.83 4.84 -14.41
C PHE A 103 6.23 5.44 -14.54
N LYS A 104 6.58 6.39 -13.65
CA LYS A 104 7.90 7.03 -13.65
C LYS A 104 9.01 6.05 -13.32
N TRP A 105 8.81 5.18 -12.33
CA TRP A 105 9.80 4.19 -11.96
C TRP A 105 10.09 3.23 -13.13
N HIS A 106 9.07 2.62 -13.72
CA HIS A 106 9.24 1.60 -14.75
C HIS A 106 9.80 2.18 -16.06
N ARG A 107 9.38 3.39 -16.44
CA ARG A 107 9.76 3.97 -17.74
C ARG A 107 11.10 4.71 -17.73
N GLU A 108 11.46 5.36 -16.61
CA GLU A 108 12.63 6.23 -16.56
C GLU A 108 13.74 5.66 -15.69
N ILE A 109 13.41 5.20 -14.50
CA ILE A 109 14.44 4.81 -13.53
C ILE A 109 14.90 3.36 -13.72
N GLN A 110 14.00 2.44 -14.05
CA GLN A 110 14.37 1.04 -14.27
C GLN A 110 15.40 0.87 -15.40
N PRO A 111 15.26 1.48 -16.59
CA PRO A 111 16.27 1.38 -17.63
C PRO A 111 17.66 1.90 -17.20
N LEU A 112 17.70 3.01 -16.47
CA LEU A 112 18.95 3.58 -15.95
C LEU A 112 19.60 2.66 -14.90
N GLN A 113 18.78 2.03 -14.04
CA GLN A 113 19.25 1.05 -13.07
C GLN A 113 19.81 -0.20 -13.73
N ASP A 114 19.14 -0.69 -14.78
CA ASP A 114 19.56 -1.87 -15.54
C ASP A 114 20.89 -1.60 -16.27
N GLU A 115 21.05 -0.42 -16.89
CA GLU A 115 22.29 -0.01 -17.53
C GLU A 115 23.44 0.09 -16.52
N MET A 116 23.22 0.80 -15.40
CA MET A 116 24.21 0.94 -14.33
C MET A 116 24.64 -0.43 -13.78
N LEU A 117 23.70 -1.34 -13.56
CA LEU A 117 23.97 -2.70 -13.10
C LEU A 117 24.84 -3.46 -14.11
N SER A 118 24.53 -3.35 -15.41
CA SER A 118 25.31 -4.01 -16.46
C SER A 118 26.77 -3.56 -16.48
N LEU A 119 27.01 -2.25 -16.32
CA LEU A 119 28.35 -1.67 -16.26
C LEU A 119 29.11 -2.09 -15.00
N GLN A 120 28.43 -2.15 -13.85
CA GLN A 120 29.01 -2.65 -12.61
C GLN A 120 29.44 -4.12 -12.74
N VAL A 121 28.59 -4.97 -13.31
CA VAL A 121 28.92 -6.38 -13.57
C VAL A 121 30.12 -6.49 -14.52
N ALA A 122 30.17 -5.68 -15.59
CA ALA A 122 31.30 -5.68 -16.52
C ALA A 122 32.62 -5.25 -15.85
N LYS A 123 32.58 -4.24 -14.98
CA LYS A 123 33.73 -3.79 -14.19
C LYS A 123 34.22 -4.91 -13.25
N LEU A 124 33.32 -5.50 -12.47
CA LEU A 124 33.66 -6.59 -11.54
C LEU A 124 34.29 -7.79 -12.29
N ARG A 125 33.77 -8.16 -13.46
CA ARG A 125 34.34 -9.26 -14.27
C ARG A 125 35.78 -8.97 -14.69
N ARG A 126 36.11 -7.73 -15.07
CA ARG A 126 37.49 -7.33 -15.43
C ARG A 126 38.41 -7.35 -14.21
N GLU A 127 37.94 -6.89 -13.06
CA GLU A 127 38.72 -6.92 -11.81
C GLU A 127 39.02 -8.37 -11.38
N VAL A 128 38.06 -9.28 -11.49
CA VAL A 128 38.27 -10.71 -11.21
C VAL A 128 39.29 -11.32 -12.18
N GLN A 129 39.19 -11.03 -13.49
CA GLN A 129 40.15 -11.51 -14.48
C GLN A 129 41.58 -11.00 -14.21
N ALA A 130 41.74 -9.73 -13.83
CA ALA A 130 43.03 -9.14 -13.52
C ALA A 130 43.68 -9.71 -12.24
N THR A 131 42.87 -10.24 -11.32
CA THR A 131 43.33 -10.79 -10.03
C THR A 131 43.50 -12.31 -10.08
N SER A 132 43.01 -12.98 -11.12
CA SER A 132 43.15 -14.43 -11.30
C SER A 132 44.55 -14.75 -11.85
N PRO A 133 45.36 -15.63 -11.22
CA PRO A 133 46.66 -16.02 -11.76
C PRO A 133 46.49 -16.68 -13.14
N SER A 134 47.31 -16.29 -14.12
CA SER A 134 47.38 -16.97 -15.42
C SER A 134 47.57 -18.47 -15.19
N PRO A 135 46.87 -19.35 -15.94
CA PRO A 135 47.17 -20.78 -15.88
C PRO A 135 48.66 -20.98 -16.20
N PRO A 136 49.35 -21.91 -15.50
CA PRO A 136 50.77 -22.15 -15.72
C PRO A 136 51.01 -22.51 -17.20
N PRO A 137 52.10 -22.01 -17.81
CA PRO A 137 52.39 -22.31 -19.21
C PRO A 137 52.46 -23.83 -19.40
N ALA A 138 51.84 -24.31 -20.49
CA ALA A 138 51.82 -25.73 -20.81
C ALA A 138 53.25 -26.28 -20.84
N PRO A 139 53.51 -27.47 -20.24
CA PRO A 139 54.84 -28.05 -20.24
C PRO A 139 55.32 -28.23 -21.68
N LEU A 140 56.54 -27.74 -21.96
CA LEU A 140 57.17 -27.90 -23.27
C LEU A 140 57.21 -29.40 -23.64
N PRO A 141 56.93 -29.77 -24.89
CA PRO A 141 57.00 -31.15 -25.32
C PRO A 141 58.41 -31.68 -25.03
N SER A 142 58.50 -32.72 -24.22
CA SER A 142 59.75 -33.42 -23.96
C SER A 142 60.31 -33.94 -25.27
N ASN A 143 61.52 -33.52 -25.64
CA ASN A 143 62.20 -34.08 -26.80
C ASN A 143 62.30 -35.61 -26.62
N PRO A 144 61.91 -36.40 -27.65
CA PRO A 144 62.08 -37.84 -27.60
C PRO A 144 63.56 -38.21 -27.61
N PRO A 145 63.93 -39.38 -27.03
CA PRO A 145 65.30 -39.86 -26.91
C PRO A 145 65.97 -40.15 -28.25
#